data_AF-A0A5D3E9N6-F1
#
_entry.id   AF-A0A5D3E9N6-F1
#
_cell.length_a   1.000
_cell.length_b   1.000
_cell.length_c   1.000
_cell.angle_alpha   90.00
_cell.angle_beta   90.00
_cell.angle_gamma   90.00
#
_symmetry.space_group_name_H-M   'P 1'
#
loop_
_entity.id
_entity.type
_entity.pdbx_description
1 polymer ?
#
loop_
_entity_poly.entity_id
_entity_poly.type
_entity_poly.pdbx_seq_one_letter_code
_entity_poly.pdbx_strand_id
1 'polypeptide(L)' 'MATIRNNAEQLLKESYRQVKQSMPFMEWLQLESENDPDFWRWLFDDGDLDGEYTLTDEHKELYKEFLENICE' A
#
# COMPACT_ATOMS: atom_id res chain seq x y z
N MET A 1 -14.68 -4.42 -7.80
CA MET A 1 -13.51 -3.83 -8.48
C MET A 1 -12.68 -3.28 -7.38
N ALA A 2 -11.53 -3.89 -7.17
CA ALA A 2 -10.61 -3.41 -6.17
C ALA A 2 -10.18 -2.00 -6.56
N THR A 3 -10.14 -1.09 -5.62
CA THR A 3 -9.60 0.26 -5.87
C THR A 3 -8.70 0.64 -4.73
N ILE A 4 -7.62 1.35 -5.03
CA ILE A 4 -6.77 1.89 -3.97
C ILE A 4 -7.50 3.07 -3.35
N ARG A 5 -7.50 3.10 -2.02
CA ARG A 5 -8.07 4.18 -1.24
C ARG A 5 -7.50 5.52 -1.74
N ASN A 6 -8.39 6.46 -2.07
CA ASN A 6 -8.02 7.75 -2.68
C ASN A 6 -7.02 8.56 -1.82
N ASN A 7 -7.11 8.47 -0.50
CA ASN A 7 -6.17 9.11 0.42
C ASN A 7 -5.01 8.22 0.90
N ALA A 8 -4.80 7.04 0.29
CA ALA A 8 -3.74 6.12 0.69
C ALA A 8 -2.35 6.76 0.61
N GLU A 9 -2.05 7.44 -0.49
CA GLU A 9 -0.76 8.12 -0.68
C GLU A 9 -0.47 9.13 0.44
N GLN A 10 -1.44 10.00 0.74
CA GLN A 10 -1.27 11.04 1.76
C GLN A 10 -1.04 10.41 3.13
N LEU A 11 -1.86 9.43 3.50
CA LEU A 11 -1.75 8.74 4.78
C LEU A 11 -0.43 7.95 4.92
N LEU A 12 0.05 7.33 3.85
CA LEU A 12 1.35 6.64 3.83
C LEU A 12 2.50 7.64 3.98
N LYS A 13 2.47 8.75 3.23
CA LYS A 13 3.50 9.81 3.34
C LYS A 13 3.49 10.47 4.71
N GLU A 14 2.32 10.67 5.31
CA GLU A 14 2.18 11.19 6.68
C GLU A 14 2.74 10.19 7.70
N SER A 15 2.37 8.91 7.60
CA SER A 15 2.87 7.86 8.47
C SER A 15 4.40 7.78 8.38
N TYR A 16 4.95 7.70 7.18
CA TYR A 16 6.40 7.71 6.93
C TYR A 16 7.11 8.93 7.57
N ARG A 17 6.52 10.13 7.46
CA ARG A 17 7.06 11.34 8.13
C ARG A 17 7.02 11.24 9.65
N GLN A 18 6.01 10.58 10.22
CA GLN A 18 5.87 10.41 11.67
C GLN A 18 6.87 9.40 12.24
N VAL A 19 7.14 8.30 11.53
CA VAL A 19 8.09 7.27 11.99
C VAL A 19 9.54 7.76 11.99
N LYS A 20 9.81 8.96 11.43
CA LYS A 20 11.15 9.58 11.30
C LYS A 20 12.19 8.57 10.79
N GLN A 21 11.80 7.76 9.82
CA GLN A 21 12.70 6.77 9.26
C GLN A 21 13.79 7.43 8.41
N SER A 22 14.98 6.83 8.44
CA SER A 22 16.14 7.29 7.67
C SER A 22 16.23 6.59 6.30
N MET A 23 15.40 5.59 6.03
CA MET A 23 15.34 4.87 4.75
C MET A 23 14.36 5.53 3.79
N PRO A 24 14.50 5.36 2.46
CA PRO A 24 13.59 5.94 1.48
C PRO A 24 12.13 5.47 1.65
N PHE A 25 11.17 6.32 1.25
CA PHE A 25 9.74 6.03 1.32
C PHE A 25 9.35 4.69 0.66
N MET A 26 9.95 4.37 -0.50
CA MET A 26 9.67 3.13 -1.23
C MET A 26 10.14 1.88 -0.46
N GLU A 27 11.29 1.95 0.22
CA GLU A 27 11.78 0.82 1.02
C GLU A 27 10.94 0.64 2.29
N TRP A 28 10.55 1.75 2.94
CA TRP A 28 9.60 1.70 4.04
C TRP A 28 8.27 1.08 3.61
N LEU A 29 7.73 1.51 2.46
CA LEU A 29 6.46 1.03 1.94
C LEU A 29 6.50 -0.47 1.60
N GLN A 30 7.58 -0.96 1.01
CA GLN A 30 7.79 -2.40 0.80
C GLN A 30 7.82 -3.14 2.13
N LEU A 31 8.55 -2.63 3.12
CA LEU A 31 8.61 -3.26 4.45
C LEU A 31 7.24 -3.30 5.13
N GLU A 32 6.44 -2.23 5.07
CA GLU A 32 5.07 -2.24 5.59
C GLU A 32 4.22 -3.28 4.87
N SER A 33 4.32 -3.36 3.54
CA SER A 33 3.55 -4.33 2.74
C SER A 33 3.90 -5.80 3.01
N GLU A 34 5.10 -6.07 3.53
CA GLU A 34 5.57 -7.40 3.92
C GLU A 34 5.33 -7.70 5.40
N ASN A 35 5.45 -6.70 6.29
CA ASN A 35 5.34 -6.88 7.74
C ASN A 35 3.90 -6.77 8.25
N ASP A 36 3.06 -5.95 7.61
CA ASP A 36 1.69 -5.72 8.05
C ASP A 36 0.69 -6.58 7.23
N PRO A 37 0.08 -7.62 7.82
CA PRO A 37 -0.94 -8.44 7.16
C PRO A 37 -2.18 -7.64 6.74
N ASP A 38 -2.50 -6.57 7.47
CA ASP A 38 -3.65 -5.73 7.19
C ASP A 38 -3.30 -4.60 6.21
N PHE A 39 -2.03 -4.46 5.79
CA PHE A 39 -1.60 -3.41 4.86
C PHE A 39 -2.42 -3.44 3.57
N TRP A 40 -2.51 -4.61 2.94
CA TRP A 40 -3.22 -4.76 1.68
C TRP A 40 -4.72 -4.53 1.83
N ARG A 41 -5.30 -5.02 2.92
CA ARG A 41 -6.71 -4.80 3.28
C ARG A 41 -7.01 -3.32 3.56
N TRP A 42 -6.05 -2.58 4.09
CA TRP A 42 -6.20 -1.15 4.34
C TRP A 42 -6.02 -0.31 3.06
N LEU A 43 -5.05 -0.71 2.23
CA LEU A 43 -4.66 -0.01 1.01
C LEU A 43 -5.75 -0.11 -0.05
N PHE A 44 -6.27 -1.31 -0.26
CA PHE A 44 -7.38 -1.55 -1.16
C PHE A 44 -8.69 -1.32 -0.41
N ASP A 45 -9.55 -0.48 -0.95
CA ASP A 45 -10.93 -0.34 -0.49
C ASP A 45 -11.78 -1.50 -1.05
N ASP A 46 -11.30 -2.73 -0.82
CA ASP A 46 -11.94 -3.96 -1.24
C ASP A 46 -12.31 -4.81 -0.02
N GLY A 47 -13.60 -4.96 0.22
CA GLY A 47 -14.14 -5.76 1.33
C GLY A 47 -14.01 -7.26 1.12
N ASP A 48 -13.63 -7.70 -0.08
CA ASP A 48 -13.44 -9.11 -0.46
C ASP A 48 -12.00 -9.62 -0.24
N LEU A 49 -11.08 -8.80 0.27
CA LEU A 49 -9.76 -9.26 0.70
C LEU A 49 -9.87 -10.09 1.99
N ASP A 50 -10.23 -11.36 1.82
CA ASP A 50 -10.46 -12.31 2.90
C ASP A 50 -9.13 -12.87 3.42
N GLY A 51 -8.49 -12.12 4.33
CA GLY A 51 -7.59 -12.57 5.41
C GLY A 51 -6.26 -13.29 5.07
N GLU A 52 -6.16 -13.93 3.92
CA GLU A 52 -4.96 -14.61 3.44
C GLU A 52 -4.46 -13.80 2.25
N TYR A 53 -3.29 -13.18 2.39
CA TYR A 53 -2.34 -12.48 1.47
C TYR A 53 -2.41 -12.73 -0.07
N THR A 54 -3.55 -13.13 -0.60
CA THR A 54 -3.75 -13.64 -1.95
C THR A 54 -4.20 -12.47 -2.80
N LEU A 55 -3.25 -11.56 -3.04
CA LEU A 55 -3.44 -10.48 -4.01
C LEU A 55 -3.74 -11.13 -5.36
N THR A 56 -4.92 -10.84 -5.90
CA THR A 56 -5.24 -11.19 -7.29
C THR A 56 -4.35 -10.39 -8.24
N ASP A 57 -4.29 -10.79 -9.51
CA ASP A 57 -3.47 -10.08 -10.49
C ASP A 57 -3.93 -8.62 -10.67
N GLU A 58 -5.25 -8.34 -10.56
CA GLU A 58 -5.80 -6.98 -10.54
C GLU A 58 -5.22 -6.14 -9.40
N HIS A 59 -5.14 -6.69 -8.18
CA HIS A 59 -4.54 -5.98 -7.05
C HIS A 59 -3.06 -5.67 -7.29
N LYS A 60 -2.30 -6.61 -7.87
CA LYS A 60 -0.88 -6.39 -8.18
C LYS A 60 -0.69 -5.31 -9.24
N GLU A 61 -1.54 -5.30 -10.27
CA GLU A 61 -1.51 -4.26 -11.31
C GLU A 61 -1.83 -2.89 -10.71
N LEU A 62 -2.90 -2.78 -9.92
CA LEU A 62 -3.27 -1.53 -9.23
C LEU A 62 -2.17 -1.04 -8.29
N TYR A 63 -1.53 -1.95 -7.54
CA TYR A 63 -0.42 -1.56 -6.67
C TYR A 63 0.79 -1.08 -7.47
N LYS A 64 1.09 -1.72 -8.61
CA LYS A 64 2.16 -1.27 -9.48
C LYS A 64 1.88 0.12 -10.04
N GLU A 65 0.67 0.36 -10.56
CA GLU A 65 0.27 1.68 -11.04
C GLU A 65 0.34 2.73 -9.93
N PHE A 66 -0.05 2.36 -8.71
CA PHE A 66 0.09 3.22 -7.54
C PHE A 66 1.56 3.55 -7.28
N LEU A 67 2.46 2.56 -7.21
CA LEU A 67 3.89 2.80 -7.04
C LEU A 67 4.49 3.71 -8.11
N GLU A 68 4.09 3.54 -9.37
CA GLU A 68 4.52 4.41 -10.47
C GLU A 68 4.05 5.86 -10.27
N ASN A 69 2.78 6.06 -9.86
CA ASN A 69 2.23 7.40 -9.61
C ASN A 69 2.86 8.13 -8.42
N ILE A 70 3.29 7.43 -7.37
CA ILE A 70 3.90 8.09 -6.20
C ILE A 70 5.39 8.38 -6.41
N CYS A 71 6.01 7.78 -7.44
CA CYS A 71 7.44 7.89 -7.73
C CYS A 71 7.78 9.05 -8.69
N GLU A 72 6.79 9.70 -9.31
CA GLU A 72 6.91 10.98 -10.02
C GLU A 72 6.84 12.20 -9.08
#